data_AF-A0A1H4H6S1-F1
#
_entry.id   AF-A0A1H4H6S1-F1
#
_cell.length_a   1.000
_cell.length_b   1.000
_cell.length_c   1.000
_cell.angle_alpha   90.00
_cell.angle_beta   90.00
_cell.angle_gamma   90.00
#
_symmetry.space_group_name_H-M   'P 1'
#
loop_
_entity.id
_entity.type
_entity.pdbx_description
1 polymer ?
#
loop_
_entity_poly.entity_id
_entity_poly.type
_entity_poly.pdbx_seq_one_letter_code
_entity_poly.pdbx_strand_id
1 'polypeptide(L)'
;MLRVTSNMISSQLMHNLNRNTVRMSETQNQLATGRKLNKPSDDPVGITYSLRYRTELSANDQYSRNVNDTLSWLDHSDQMLDQTGNIIHRLKELNVQAASSTNPQSALDSIKTEVMQLKEQLIDIGNSKLNGKYVFNGQSYTQKPYDFVKDANGNSITTDVLPTDNNNIIYSVGESVQMGINVTGSAIFGSTGDTSEDDQLFTTIDRLTEALTNGDFEAIGAQLDKFDSRLEKITTIRAELGAKTNRVELMQSRLQDLGINLTDLQAKTEDADYAELIMNSSIQENIYNATLSAGAKIITPSLADFLR
;
A
#
# COMPACT_ATOMS: atom_id res chain seq x y z
N MET A 1 25.70 8.29 -72.75
CA MET A 1 24.66 8.80 -71.82
C MET A 1 23.60 7.72 -71.66
N LEU A 2 23.21 7.37 -70.42
CA LEU A 2 22.14 6.42 -70.14
C LEU A 2 20.79 7.03 -70.52
N ARG A 3 19.99 6.32 -71.32
CA ARG A 3 18.65 6.76 -71.73
C ARG A 3 17.66 6.45 -70.60
N VAL A 4 17.05 7.48 -70.04
CA VAL A 4 15.95 7.34 -69.08
C VAL A 4 14.71 6.87 -69.83
N THR A 5 14.14 5.72 -69.47
CA THR A 5 12.95 5.16 -70.10
C THR A 5 11.68 5.58 -69.34
N SER A 6 10.54 5.62 -70.03
CA SER A 6 9.23 5.90 -69.40
C SER A 6 8.94 4.93 -68.23
N ASN A 7 9.32 3.65 -68.38
CA ASN A 7 9.20 2.64 -67.32
C ASN A 7 10.09 2.96 -66.11
N MET A 8 11.30 3.49 -66.31
CA MET A 8 12.19 3.90 -65.22
C MET A 8 11.61 5.09 -64.44
N ILE A 9 11.00 6.05 -65.14
CA ILE A 9 10.35 7.21 -64.53
C ILE A 9 9.09 6.79 -63.75
N SER A 10 8.26 5.90 -64.32
CA SER A 10 7.07 5.36 -63.66
C SER A 10 7.43 4.54 -62.41
N SER A 11 8.45 3.68 -62.50
CA SER A 11 8.94 2.91 -61.36
C SER A 11 9.49 3.83 -60.26
N GLN A 12 10.19 4.91 -60.62
CA GLN A 12 10.69 5.89 -59.64
C GLN A 12 9.55 6.65 -58.96
N LEU A 13 8.50 7.02 -59.71
CA LEU A 13 7.30 7.65 -59.17
C LEU A 13 6.60 6.72 -58.18
N MET A 14 6.39 5.45 -58.53
CA MET A 14 5.77 4.47 -57.64
C MET A 14 6.61 4.23 -56.38
N HIS A 15 7.94 4.19 -56.50
CA HIS A 15 8.83 4.09 -55.36
C HIS A 15 8.71 5.32 -54.43
N ASN A 16 8.67 6.53 -55.01
CA ASN A 16 8.47 7.77 -54.25
C ASN A 16 7.09 7.85 -53.58
N LEU A 17 6.03 7.45 -54.28
CA LEU A 17 4.67 7.39 -53.74
C LEU A 17 4.60 6.42 -52.55
N ASN A 18 5.08 5.20 -52.70
CA ASN A 18 5.11 4.23 -51.62
C ASN A 18 5.91 4.74 -50.41
N ARG A 19 7.06 5.38 -50.64
CA ARG A 19 7.87 5.99 -49.55
C ARG A 19 7.11 7.12 -48.83
N ASN A 20 6.38 7.95 -49.57
CA ASN A 20 5.58 9.03 -48.99
C ASN A 20 4.36 8.49 -48.22
N THR A 21 3.69 7.46 -48.74
CA THR A 21 2.58 6.78 -48.04
C THR A 21 3.04 6.15 -46.73
N VAL A 22 4.21 5.48 -46.72
CA VAL A 22 4.78 4.90 -45.49
C VAL A 22 5.08 5.98 -44.45
N ARG A 23 5.74 7.08 -44.85
CA ARG A 23 6.03 8.21 -43.95
C ARG A 23 4.76 8.84 -43.38
N MET A 24 3.76 9.04 -44.22
CA MET A 24 2.47 9.57 -43.81
C MET A 24 1.76 8.64 -42.82
N SER A 25 1.80 7.33 -43.06
CA SER A 25 1.30 6.34 -42.11
C SER A 25 2.07 6.36 -40.79
N GLU A 26 3.39 6.53 -40.81
CA GLU A 26 4.21 6.64 -39.59
C GLU A 26 3.84 7.87 -38.76
N THR A 27 3.78 9.06 -39.37
CA THR A 27 3.40 10.29 -38.68
C THR A 27 1.94 10.26 -38.20
N GLN A 28 1.02 9.65 -38.94
CA GLN A 28 -0.35 9.42 -38.48
C GLN A 28 -0.40 8.48 -37.27
N ASN A 29 0.42 7.42 -37.25
CA ASN A 29 0.52 6.53 -36.09
C ASN A 29 1.11 7.25 -34.87
N GLN A 30 2.13 8.09 -35.06
CA GLN A 30 2.70 8.92 -33.99
C GLN A 30 1.69 9.94 -33.46
N LEU A 31 0.89 10.56 -34.33
CA LEU A 31 -0.20 11.46 -33.93
C LEU A 31 -1.31 10.72 -33.16
N ALA A 32 -1.69 9.53 -33.61
CA ALA A 32 -2.75 8.73 -32.96
C ALA A 32 -2.33 8.21 -31.57
N THR A 33 -1.04 7.88 -31.41
CA THR A 33 -0.49 7.37 -30.15
C THR A 33 0.05 8.46 -29.23
N GLY A 34 0.28 9.66 -29.74
CA GLY A 34 0.93 10.76 -29.02
C GLY A 34 2.42 10.54 -28.76
N ARG A 35 3.00 9.48 -29.33
CA ARG A 35 4.33 8.99 -28.97
C ARG A 35 5.25 9.02 -30.16
N LYS A 36 6.48 9.47 -29.91
CA LYS A 36 7.56 9.43 -30.88
C LYS A 36 8.03 8.01 -31.11
N LEU A 37 8.05 7.19 -30.05
CA LEU A 37 8.51 5.80 -30.06
C LEU A 37 7.33 4.82 -30.03
N ASN A 38 7.05 4.20 -31.18
CA ASN A 38 5.99 3.20 -31.32
C ASN A 38 6.54 1.80 -31.59
N LYS A 39 7.71 1.71 -32.26
CA LYS A 39 8.38 0.45 -32.57
C LYS A 39 9.82 0.51 -32.09
N PRO A 40 10.42 -0.64 -31.71
CA PRO A 40 11.84 -0.70 -31.36
C PRO A 40 12.77 -0.27 -32.50
N SER A 41 12.31 -0.33 -33.76
CA SER A 41 13.05 0.14 -34.93
C SER A 41 13.17 1.66 -35.02
N ASP A 42 12.30 2.42 -34.36
CA ASP A 42 12.25 3.89 -34.48
C ASP A 42 13.42 4.54 -33.74
N ASP A 43 13.75 4.03 -32.55
CA ASP A 43 14.97 4.34 -31.81
C ASP A 43 15.31 3.16 -30.87
N PRO A 44 16.30 2.32 -31.23
CA PRO A 44 16.67 1.17 -30.41
C PRO A 44 17.32 1.57 -29.08
N VAL A 45 17.85 2.79 -28.96
CA VAL A 45 18.42 3.29 -27.70
C VAL A 45 17.30 3.87 -26.84
N GLY A 46 16.49 4.77 -27.40
CA GLY A 46 15.35 5.38 -26.71
C GLY A 46 14.35 4.36 -26.15
N ILE A 47 14.07 3.29 -26.88
CA ILE A 47 13.13 2.26 -26.41
C ILE A 47 13.66 1.50 -25.18
N THR A 48 14.98 1.30 -25.05
CA THR A 48 15.55 0.62 -23.87
C THR A 48 15.36 1.45 -22.61
N TYR A 49 15.53 2.77 -22.71
CA TYR A 49 15.27 3.70 -21.61
C TYR A 49 13.78 3.76 -21.28
N SER A 50 12.90 3.87 -22.28
CA SER A 50 11.44 3.86 -22.05
C SER A 50 10.99 2.57 -21.34
N LEU A 51 11.45 1.39 -21.78
CA LEU A 51 11.12 0.12 -21.14
C LEU A 51 11.62 0.06 -19.69
N ARG A 52 12.81 0.60 -19.42
CA ARG A 52 13.34 0.69 -18.05
C ARG A 52 12.46 1.60 -17.19
N TYR A 53 12.16 2.82 -17.64
CA TYR A 53 11.31 3.75 -16.89
C TYR A 53 9.91 3.19 -16.64
N ARG A 54 9.31 2.49 -17.61
CA ARG A 54 8.04 1.78 -17.43
C ARG A 54 8.11 0.71 -16.34
N THR A 55 9.20 -0.05 -16.31
CA THR A 55 9.42 -1.09 -15.30
C THR A 55 9.61 -0.47 -13.92
N GLU A 56 10.40 0.59 -13.83
CA GLU A 56 10.63 1.34 -12.59
C GLU A 56 9.35 2.02 -12.09
N LEU A 57 8.54 2.62 -12.97
CA LEU A 57 7.22 3.17 -12.62
C LEU A 57 6.27 2.09 -12.11
N SER A 58 6.19 0.95 -12.79
CA SER A 58 5.35 -0.17 -12.35
C SER A 58 5.79 -0.71 -10.98
N ALA A 59 7.10 -0.74 -10.71
CA ALA A 59 7.64 -1.12 -9.41
C ALA A 59 7.30 -0.06 -8.34
N ASN A 60 7.47 1.23 -8.67
CA ASN A 60 7.12 2.35 -7.80
C ASN A 60 5.64 2.36 -7.43
N ASP A 61 4.74 2.09 -8.37
CA ASP A 61 3.29 1.97 -8.15
C ASP A 61 2.95 0.81 -7.21
N GLN A 62 3.69 -0.30 -7.30
CA GLN A 62 3.54 -1.41 -6.36
C GLN A 62 4.04 -1.02 -4.97
N TYR A 63 5.18 -0.34 -4.86
CA TYR A 63 5.69 0.13 -3.56
C TYR A 63 4.77 1.18 -2.93
N SER A 64 4.20 2.09 -3.73
CA SER A 64 3.22 3.07 -3.26
C SER A 64 1.98 2.40 -2.67
N ARG A 65 1.44 1.37 -3.34
CA ARG A 65 0.36 0.55 -2.79
C ARG A 65 0.75 -0.15 -1.48
N ASN A 66 1.93 -0.77 -1.44
CA ASN A 66 2.43 -1.41 -0.23
C ASN A 66 2.62 -0.41 0.93
N VAL A 67 3.06 0.81 0.65
CA VAL A 67 3.22 1.91 1.63
C VAL A 67 1.87 2.36 2.15
N ASN A 68 0.87 2.56 1.28
CA ASN A 68 -0.49 2.93 1.69
C ASN A 68 -1.17 1.84 2.54
N ASP A 69 -0.98 0.57 2.16
CA ASP A 69 -1.46 -0.57 2.94
C ASP A 69 -0.76 -0.63 4.31
N THR A 70 0.55 -0.36 4.33
CA THR A 70 1.33 -0.29 5.57
C THR A 70 0.82 0.82 6.48
N LEU A 71 0.62 2.03 5.95
CA LEU A 71 0.13 3.18 6.71
C LEU A 71 -1.25 2.88 7.31
N SER A 72 -2.16 2.31 6.51
CA SER A 72 -3.49 1.88 6.99
C SER A 72 -3.41 0.86 8.12
N TRP A 73 -2.44 -0.06 8.05
CA TRP A 73 -2.19 -1.05 9.11
C TRP A 73 -1.64 -0.42 10.38
N LEU A 74 -0.67 0.48 10.25
CA LEU A 74 -0.07 1.18 11.40
C LEU A 74 -1.10 2.07 12.09
N ASP A 75 -1.88 2.85 11.34
CA ASP A 75 -2.93 3.72 11.88
C ASP A 75 -4.02 2.93 12.62
N HIS A 76 -4.47 1.82 12.03
CA HIS A 76 -5.44 0.97 12.70
C HIS A 76 -4.86 0.34 13.98
N SER A 77 -3.60 -0.09 13.94
CA SER A 77 -2.91 -0.61 15.14
C SER A 77 -2.79 0.46 16.22
N ASP A 78 -2.49 1.71 15.86
CA ASP A 78 -2.38 2.84 16.78
C ASP A 78 -3.72 3.14 17.46
N GLN A 79 -4.81 3.18 16.68
CA GLN A 79 -6.16 3.36 17.20
C GLN A 79 -6.56 2.27 18.20
N MET A 80 -6.24 1.02 17.90
CA MET A 80 -6.51 -0.10 18.81
C MET A 80 -5.67 0.00 20.10
N LEU A 81 -4.41 0.43 20.00
CA LEU A 81 -3.58 0.71 21.18
C LEU A 81 -4.11 1.89 21.99
N ASP A 82 -4.68 2.92 21.35
CA ASP A 82 -5.35 4.04 22.01
C ASP A 82 -6.55 3.60 22.85
N GLN A 83 -7.44 2.83 22.23
CA GLN A 83 -8.57 2.25 22.94
C GLN A 83 -8.11 1.34 24.10
N THR A 84 -7.07 0.53 23.89
CA THR A 84 -6.48 -0.31 24.93
C THR A 84 -5.97 0.53 26.11
N GLY A 85 -5.25 1.63 25.83
CA GLY A 85 -4.75 2.55 26.86
C GLY A 85 -5.89 3.18 27.68
N ASN A 86 -6.94 3.64 27.01
CA ASN A 86 -8.13 4.22 27.65
C ASN A 86 -8.86 3.20 28.56
N ILE A 87 -8.96 1.94 28.12
CA ILE A 87 -9.53 0.85 28.93
C ILE A 87 -8.67 0.60 30.17
N ILE A 88 -7.35 0.58 30.04
CA ILE A 88 -6.44 0.38 31.18
C ILE A 88 -6.55 1.56 32.16
N HIS A 89 -6.64 2.80 31.68
CA HIS A 89 -6.91 3.96 32.54
C HIS A 89 -8.21 3.78 33.32
N ARG A 90 -9.29 3.35 32.67
CA ARG A 90 -10.57 3.07 33.34
C ARG A 90 -10.47 1.94 34.35
N LEU A 91 -9.77 0.86 34.03
CA LEU A 91 -9.50 -0.25 34.95
C LEU A 91 -8.73 0.23 36.19
N LYS A 92 -7.77 1.14 36.03
CA LYS A 92 -7.05 1.76 37.15
C LYS A 92 -7.97 2.62 38.02
N GLU A 93 -8.84 3.43 37.43
CA GLU A 93 -9.82 4.22 38.19
C GLU A 93 -10.73 3.32 39.04
N LEU A 94 -11.24 2.24 38.44
CA LEU A 94 -12.07 1.25 39.14
C LEU A 94 -11.29 0.50 40.21
N ASN A 95 -10.01 0.19 39.97
CA ASN A 95 -9.14 -0.44 40.96
C ASN A 95 -8.93 0.49 42.18
N VAL A 96 -8.57 1.76 41.94
CA VAL A 96 -8.44 2.77 43.02
C VAL A 96 -9.75 2.95 43.78
N GLN A 97 -10.88 2.98 43.07
CA GLN A 97 -12.20 3.08 43.69
C GLN A 97 -12.47 1.84 44.57
N ALA A 98 -12.18 0.63 44.09
CA ALA A 98 -12.39 -0.62 44.80
C ALA A 98 -11.44 -0.82 45.99
N ALA A 99 -10.21 -0.30 45.91
CA ALA A 99 -9.20 -0.39 46.96
C ALA A 99 -9.58 0.38 48.24
N SER A 100 -10.61 1.24 48.19
CA SER A 100 -11.14 1.91 49.37
C SER A 100 -11.82 0.91 50.32
N SER A 101 -11.25 0.74 51.51
CA SER A 101 -11.69 -0.22 52.55
C SER A 101 -13.09 0.01 53.13
N THR A 102 -13.75 1.10 52.74
CA THR A 102 -15.08 1.51 53.21
C THR A 102 -16.22 1.09 52.28
N ASN A 103 -15.93 0.44 51.14
CA ASN A 103 -16.94 0.07 50.17
C ASN A 103 -17.77 -1.15 50.63
N PRO A 104 -19.11 -1.11 50.48
CA PRO A 104 -19.95 -2.29 50.72
C PRO A 104 -19.80 -3.31 49.59
N GLN A 105 -20.04 -4.59 49.88
CA GLN A 105 -19.91 -5.68 48.90
C GLN A 105 -20.74 -5.45 47.62
N SER A 106 -21.95 -4.87 47.74
CA SER A 106 -22.79 -4.55 46.59
C SER A 106 -22.16 -3.54 45.63
N ALA A 107 -21.32 -2.62 46.14
CA ALA A 107 -20.56 -1.69 45.31
C ALA A 107 -19.39 -2.40 44.61
N LEU A 108 -18.70 -3.32 45.29
CA LEU A 108 -17.64 -4.14 44.70
C LEU A 108 -18.19 -5.04 43.58
N ASP A 109 -19.38 -5.62 43.75
CA ASP A 109 -20.05 -6.43 42.71
C ASP A 109 -20.43 -5.60 41.46
N SER A 110 -20.80 -4.33 41.68
CA SER A 110 -21.09 -3.40 40.57
C SER A 110 -19.82 -3.04 39.81
N ILE A 111 -18.73 -2.73 40.51
CA ILE A 111 -17.40 -2.48 39.92
C ILE A 111 -16.92 -3.72 39.17
N LYS A 112 -17.08 -4.92 39.74
CA LYS A 112 -16.76 -6.19 39.09
C LYS A 112 -17.46 -6.35 37.75
N THR A 113 -18.76 -6.02 37.69
CA THR A 113 -19.53 -6.08 36.45
C THR A 113 -18.95 -5.16 35.38
N GLU A 114 -18.55 -3.95 35.75
CA GLU A 114 -17.90 -3.00 34.84
C GLU A 114 -16.51 -3.48 34.38
N VAL A 115 -15.69 -4.01 35.30
CA VAL A 115 -14.39 -4.62 34.99
C VAL A 115 -14.53 -5.78 34.00
N MET A 116 -15.56 -6.63 34.15
CA MET A 116 -15.81 -7.71 33.21
C MET A 116 -16.20 -7.19 31.82
N GLN A 117 -17.01 -6.14 31.71
CA GLN A 117 -17.34 -5.52 30.42
C GLN A 117 -16.11 -4.92 29.74
N LEU A 118 -15.24 -4.26 30.51
CA LEU A 118 -13.97 -3.73 30.00
C LEU A 118 -13.02 -4.85 29.53
N LYS A 119 -13.02 -6.00 30.22
CA LYS A 119 -12.30 -7.20 29.77
C LYS A 119 -12.82 -7.70 28.42
N GLU A 120 -14.14 -7.76 28.24
CA GLU A 120 -14.74 -8.17 26.95
C GLU A 120 -14.33 -7.22 25.82
N GLN A 121 -14.39 -5.90 26.07
CA GLN A 121 -13.96 -4.90 25.10
C GLN A 121 -12.46 -5.03 24.75
N LEU A 122 -11.62 -5.33 25.73
CA LEU A 122 -10.18 -5.57 25.52
C LEU A 122 -9.93 -6.78 24.61
N ILE A 123 -10.72 -7.85 24.77
CA ILE A 123 -10.66 -9.06 23.93
C ILE A 123 -11.14 -8.73 22.51
N ASP A 124 -12.21 -7.93 22.36
CA ASP A 124 -12.68 -7.47 21.05
C ASP A 124 -11.61 -6.67 20.29
N ILE A 125 -10.89 -5.78 20.99
CA ILE A 125 -9.75 -5.05 20.43
C ILE A 125 -8.63 -6.01 20.05
N GLY A 126 -8.30 -6.97 20.92
CA GLY A 126 -7.33 -8.01 20.61
C GLY A 126 -7.69 -8.85 19.38
N ASN A 127 -8.98 -8.97 19.07
CA ASN A 127 -9.54 -9.69 17.93
C ASN A 127 -9.92 -8.78 16.75
N SER A 128 -9.47 -7.53 16.73
CA SER A 128 -9.78 -6.59 15.65
C SER A 128 -9.22 -7.08 14.30
N LYS A 129 -9.94 -6.72 13.24
CA LYS A 129 -9.63 -7.13 11.87
C LYS A 129 -9.42 -5.92 10.97
N LEU A 130 -8.37 -5.99 10.17
CA LEU A 130 -8.17 -5.12 9.02
C LEU A 130 -8.16 -5.95 7.74
N ASN A 131 -9.04 -5.63 6.79
CA ASN A 131 -9.18 -6.35 5.51
C ASN A 131 -9.35 -7.88 5.68
N GLY A 132 -10.08 -8.30 6.72
CA GLY A 132 -10.32 -9.72 7.03
C GLY A 132 -9.16 -10.44 7.73
N LYS A 133 -8.04 -9.77 7.98
CA LYS A 133 -6.86 -10.28 8.69
C LYS A 133 -6.84 -9.77 10.12
N TYR A 134 -6.50 -10.64 11.07
CA TYR A 134 -6.31 -10.24 12.47
C TYR A 134 -5.00 -9.47 12.62
N VAL A 135 -5.07 -8.30 13.27
CA VAL A 135 -3.94 -7.36 13.34
C VAL A 135 -2.89 -7.78 14.38
N PHE A 136 -3.33 -8.45 15.45
CA PHE A 136 -2.47 -8.83 16.57
C PHE A 136 -2.02 -10.29 16.61
N ASN A 137 -2.35 -11.10 15.59
CA ASN A 137 -1.99 -12.54 15.54
C ASN A 137 -0.74 -12.87 14.70
N GLY A 138 0.14 -11.88 14.47
CA GLY A 138 1.35 -12.04 13.67
C GLY A 138 1.09 -12.66 12.29
N GLN A 139 1.85 -13.69 11.90
CA GLN A 139 1.71 -14.33 10.58
C GLN A 139 0.46 -15.23 10.43
N SER A 140 -0.22 -15.58 11.53
CA SER A 140 -1.45 -16.38 11.50
C SER A 140 -2.69 -15.49 11.33
N TYR A 141 -2.80 -14.84 10.18
CA TYR A 141 -3.87 -13.86 9.88
C TYR A 141 -5.29 -14.46 9.72
N THR A 142 -5.44 -15.78 9.69
CA THR A 142 -6.72 -16.48 9.48
C THR A 142 -7.37 -17.03 10.75
N GLN A 143 -6.66 -17.04 11.88
CA GLN A 143 -7.16 -17.57 13.15
C GLN A 143 -7.39 -16.45 14.18
N LYS A 144 -8.45 -16.60 14.98
CA LYS A 144 -8.75 -15.69 16.10
C LYS A 144 -7.61 -15.77 17.13
N PRO A 145 -6.95 -14.65 17.48
CA PRO A 145 -5.91 -14.65 18.50
C PRO A 145 -6.44 -14.88 19.92
N TYR A 146 -7.67 -14.46 20.23
CA TYR A 146 -8.29 -14.69 21.55
C TYR A 146 -9.65 -15.36 21.39
N ASP A 147 -9.88 -16.46 22.12
CA ASP A 147 -11.18 -17.12 22.15
C ASP A 147 -12.04 -16.64 23.32
N PHE A 148 -13.36 -16.67 23.12
CA PHE A 148 -14.36 -16.40 24.15
C PHE A 148 -14.79 -17.71 24.79
N VAL A 149 -14.05 -18.22 25.77
CA VAL A 149 -14.58 -19.29 26.61
C VAL A 149 -15.53 -18.64 27.64
N LYS A 150 -16.83 -18.69 27.36
CA LYS A 150 -17.87 -18.27 28.31
C LYS A 150 -18.24 -19.46 29.20
N ASP A 151 -18.25 -19.26 30.52
CA ASP A 151 -18.75 -20.22 31.47
C ASP A 151 -20.29 -20.39 31.36
N ALA A 152 -20.86 -21.34 32.11
CA ALA A 152 -22.30 -21.61 32.14
C ALA A 152 -23.16 -20.43 32.65
N ASN A 153 -22.53 -19.37 33.19
CA ASN A 153 -23.17 -18.18 33.73
C ASN A 153 -23.00 -16.96 32.81
N GLY A 154 -22.40 -17.12 31.63
CA GLY A 154 -22.17 -16.04 30.66
C GLY A 154 -20.93 -15.19 30.93
N ASN A 155 -20.08 -15.55 31.90
CA ASN A 155 -18.85 -14.84 32.22
C ASN A 155 -17.67 -15.43 31.45
N SER A 156 -16.77 -14.57 30.94
CA SER A 156 -15.60 -14.99 30.17
C SER A 156 -14.51 -15.58 31.09
N ILE A 157 -14.44 -16.92 31.16
CA ILE A 157 -13.46 -17.69 31.93
C ILE A 157 -12.23 -17.97 31.07
N THR A 158 -11.04 -17.77 31.65
CA THR A 158 -9.71 -18.19 31.20
C THR A 158 -9.51 -18.20 29.68
N THR A 159 -8.94 -17.13 29.14
CA THR A 159 -8.45 -17.12 27.77
C THR A 159 -7.28 -18.11 27.69
N ASP A 160 -7.54 -19.31 27.19
CA ASP A 160 -6.50 -20.08 26.49
C ASP A 160 -6.04 -19.17 25.35
N VAL A 161 -5.02 -18.35 25.60
CA VAL A 161 -4.37 -17.56 24.57
C VAL A 161 -3.68 -18.59 23.69
N LEU A 162 -4.36 -18.98 22.60
CA LEU A 162 -3.76 -19.74 21.52
C LEU A 162 -2.43 -19.07 21.18
N PRO A 163 -1.33 -19.84 21.05
CA PRO A 163 0.00 -19.28 20.87
C PRO A 163 -0.03 -18.33 19.67
N THR A 164 0.02 -17.03 19.95
CA THR A 164 0.09 -16.01 18.92
C THR A 164 1.45 -16.14 18.24
N ASP A 165 1.45 -16.20 16.90
CA ASP A 165 2.69 -16.27 16.15
C ASP A 165 3.44 -14.94 16.33
N ASN A 166 4.66 -14.99 16.87
CA ASN A 166 5.47 -13.81 17.12
C ASN A 166 6.25 -13.35 15.87
N ASN A 167 6.04 -13.98 14.71
CA ASN A 167 6.76 -13.65 13.50
C ASN A 167 6.28 -12.35 12.84
N ASN A 168 7.22 -11.65 12.20
CA ASN A 168 7.02 -10.33 11.62
C ASN A 168 6.29 -10.43 10.26
N ILE A 169 5.27 -9.61 10.01
CA ILE A 169 4.73 -9.40 8.66
C ILE A 169 5.60 -8.35 7.99
N ILE A 170 6.31 -8.75 6.94
CA ILE A 170 7.25 -7.89 6.22
C ILE A 170 6.57 -7.31 4.98
N TYR A 171 6.50 -5.99 4.91
CA TYR A 171 6.13 -5.27 3.68
C TYR A 171 7.38 -4.70 3.02
N SER A 172 7.50 -4.92 1.72
CA SER A 172 8.52 -4.27 0.88
C SER A 172 8.01 -2.90 0.46
N VAL A 173 8.52 -1.86 1.11
CA VAL A 173 8.15 -0.45 0.87
C VAL A 173 9.14 0.26 -0.08
N GLY A 174 10.04 -0.50 -0.69
CA GLY A 174 10.99 -0.04 -1.71
C GLY A 174 11.94 -1.16 -2.16
N GLU A 175 12.85 -0.85 -3.09
CA GLU A 175 13.79 -1.80 -3.71
C GLU A 175 14.75 -2.47 -2.71
N SER A 176 14.98 -1.87 -1.53
CA SER A 176 15.85 -2.42 -0.48
C SER A 176 15.35 -2.16 0.95
N VAL A 177 14.09 -1.72 1.10
CA VAL A 177 13.52 -1.42 2.42
C VAL A 177 12.38 -2.38 2.71
N GLN A 178 12.68 -3.34 3.59
CA GLN A 178 11.70 -4.23 4.19
C GLN A 178 11.37 -3.70 5.59
N MET A 179 10.08 -3.58 5.89
CA MET A 179 9.61 -3.14 7.20
C MET A 179 8.67 -4.17 7.81
N GLY A 180 8.95 -4.54 9.06
CA GLY A 180 8.02 -5.26 9.90
C GLY A 180 6.97 -4.32 10.47
N ILE A 181 5.70 -4.59 10.18
CA ILE A 181 4.58 -3.69 10.49
C ILE A 181 3.67 -4.22 11.59
N ASN A 182 3.79 -5.47 12.01
CA ASN A 182 2.95 -6.03 13.06
C ASN A 182 3.48 -5.68 14.45
N VAL A 183 2.53 -5.44 15.33
CA VAL A 183 2.70 -5.54 16.77
C VAL A 183 2.03 -6.84 17.20
N THR A 184 2.74 -7.67 17.95
CA THR A 184 2.20 -8.98 18.36
C THR A 184 1.32 -8.82 19.59
N GLY A 185 0.21 -9.56 19.63
CA GLY A 185 -0.72 -9.54 20.76
C GLY A 185 -0.03 -9.91 22.07
N SER A 186 0.97 -10.80 22.04
CA SER A 186 1.81 -11.14 23.20
C SER A 186 2.62 -9.95 23.74
N ALA A 187 3.07 -9.03 22.87
CA ALA A 187 3.76 -7.80 23.30
C ALA A 187 2.79 -6.83 23.99
N ILE A 188 1.56 -6.73 23.49
CA ILE A 188 0.54 -5.80 24.00
C ILE A 188 -0.13 -6.33 25.27
N PHE A 189 -0.54 -7.58 25.28
CA PHE A 189 -1.40 -8.16 26.32
C PHE A 189 -0.66 -9.12 27.27
N GLY A 190 0.59 -9.49 26.94
CA GLY A 190 1.43 -10.43 27.70
C GLY A 190 1.50 -11.82 27.02
N SER A 191 2.64 -12.50 27.17
CA SER A 191 2.87 -13.85 26.63
C SER A 191 2.53 -14.92 27.66
N THR A 192 1.90 -16.02 27.23
CA THR A 192 1.54 -17.19 28.05
C THR A 192 2.70 -18.13 28.38
N GLY A 193 3.93 -17.80 27.98
CA GLY A 193 5.09 -18.70 28.10
C GLY A 193 6.31 -18.20 28.86
N ASP A 194 6.27 -16.99 29.44
CA ASP A 194 7.39 -16.51 30.27
C ASP A 194 7.08 -16.72 31.76
N THR A 195 8.07 -17.23 32.47
CA THR A 195 8.12 -17.62 33.90
C THR A 195 7.73 -16.53 34.92
N SER A 196 7.22 -15.40 34.44
CA SER A 196 6.61 -14.32 35.20
C SER A 196 5.13 -14.23 34.81
N GLU A 197 4.29 -15.09 35.40
CA GLU A 197 2.81 -15.07 35.31
C GLU A 197 2.17 -13.73 35.76
N ASP A 198 3.01 -12.82 36.23
CA ASP A 198 2.71 -11.57 36.92
C ASP A 198 2.52 -10.35 36.00
N ASP A 199 2.60 -10.49 34.68
CA ASP A 199 2.48 -9.37 33.74
C ASP A 199 1.62 -9.70 32.51
N GLN A 200 0.60 -10.55 32.67
CA GLN A 200 -0.45 -10.69 31.65
C GLN A 200 -1.63 -9.81 32.04
N LEU A 201 -2.10 -8.98 31.10
CA LEU A 201 -3.20 -8.05 31.37
C LEU A 201 -4.49 -8.80 31.70
N PHE A 202 -4.75 -9.91 31.00
CA PHE A 202 -5.96 -10.72 31.23
C PHE A 202 -5.95 -11.43 32.59
N THR A 203 -4.80 -11.99 33.02
CA THR A 203 -4.70 -12.61 34.35
C THR A 203 -4.77 -11.58 35.48
N THR A 204 -4.22 -10.38 35.25
CA THR A 204 -4.33 -9.24 36.19
C THR A 204 -5.80 -8.83 36.39
N ILE A 205 -6.58 -8.78 35.31
CA ILE A 205 -8.02 -8.49 35.37
C ILE A 205 -8.79 -9.62 36.07
N ASP A 206 -8.41 -10.88 35.84
CA ASP A 206 -9.02 -12.03 36.51
C ASP A 206 -8.71 -12.06 38.02
N ARG A 207 -7.46 -11.77 38.41
CA ARG A 207 -7.07 -11.60 39.81
C ARG A 207 -7.81 -10.44 40.47
N LEU A 208 -8.02 -9.32 39.76
CA LEU A 208 -8.84 -8.21 40.25
C LEU A 208 -10.30 -8.66 40.48
N THR A 209 -10.88 -9.38 39.52
CA THR A 209 -12.26 -9.88 39.58
C THR A 209 -12.46 -10.87 40.74
N GLU A 210 -11.46 -11.72 41.02
CA GLU A 210 -11.44 -12.63 42.16
C GLU A 210 -11.30 -11.86 43.48
N ALA A 211 -10.37 -10.91 43.56
CA ALA A 211 -10.16 -10.09 44.75
C ALA A 211 -11.39 -9.24 45.11
N LEU A 212 -12.11 -8.72 44.11
CA LEU A 212 -13.40 -8.03 44.29
C LEU A 212 -14.49 -8.93 44.85
N THR A 213 -14.47 -10.23 44.50
CA THR A 213 -15.44 -11.21 45.01
C THR A 213 -15.15 -11.57 46.47
N ASN A 214 -13.87 -11.62 46.83
CA ASN A 214 -13.41 -11.96 48.18
C ASN A 214 -13.34 -10.75 49.13
N GLY A 215 -13.46 -9.52 48.61
CA GLY A 215 -13.34 -8.28 49.40
C GLY A 215 -11.92 -8.03 49.92
N ASP A 216 -10.90 -8.54 49.21
CA ASP A 216 -9.50 -8.43 49.62
C ASP A 216 -8.87 -7.13 49.09
N PHE A 217 -8.88 -6.08 49.93
CA PHE A 217 -8.36 -4.76 49.58
C PHE A 217 -6.84 -4.73 49.36
N GLU A 218 -6.07 -5.66 49.95
CA GLU A 218 -4.62 -5.74 49.76
C GLU A 218 -4.31 -6.33 48.38
N ALA A 219 -5.03 -7.38 47.98
CA ALA A 219 -4.90 -7.99 46.67
C ALA A 219 -5.35 -7.06 45.53
N ILE A 220 -6.36 -6.20 45.77
CA ILE A 220 -6.82 -5.17 44.82
C ILE A 220 -5.71 -4.13 44.57
N GLY A 221 -5.13 -3.59 45.64
CA GLY A 221 -4.07 -2.59 45.56
C GLY A 221 -2.83 -3.09 44.81
N ALA A 222 -2.47 -4.37 44.98
CA ALA A 222 -1.33 -4.98 44.29
C ALA A 222 -1.48 -5.05 42.76
N GLN A 223 -2.70 -4.99 42.22
CA GLN A 223 -2.91 -5.00 40.76
C GLN A 223 -2.63 -3.63 40.10
N LEU A 224 -2.60 -2.53 40.88
CA LEU A 224 -2.42 -1.19 40.33
C LEU A 224 -1.06 -1.03 39.63
N ASP A 225 0.01 -1.50 40.28
CA ASP A 225 1.38 -1.46 39.74
C ASP A 225 1.50 -2.28 38.44
N LYS A 226 0.70 -3.35 38.30
CA LYS A 226 0.66 -4.17 37.09
C LYS A 226 0.01 -3.45 35.92
N PHE A 227 -1.09 -2.73 36.17
CA PHE A 227 -1.71 -1.87 35.15
C PHE A 227 -0.77 -0.75 34.73
N ASP A 228 0.00 -0.17 35.66
CA ASP A 228 1.01 0.86 35.35
C ASP A 228 2.14 0.33 34.46
N SER A 229 2.74 -0.81 34.81
CA SER A 229 3.77 -1.43 33.99
C SER A 229 3.28 -1.76 32.57
N ARG A 230 2.04 -2.23 32.46
CA ARG A 230 1.42 -2.52 31.17
C ARG A 230 1.19 -1.27 30.33
N LEU A 231 0.76 -0.18 30.96
CA LEU A 231 0.54 1.10 30.29
C LEU A 231 1.86 1.68 29.77
N GLU A 232 2.94 1.56 30.54
CA GLU A 232 4.28 1.95 30.10
C GLU A 232 4.70 1.17 28.85
N LYS A 233 4.52 -0.16 28.84
CA LYS A 233 4.82 -1.01 27.67
C LYS A 233 4.02 -0.61 26.43
N ILE A 234 2.71 -0.35 26.59
CA ILE A 234 1.86 0.10 25.49
C ILE A 234 2.33 1.46 24.96
N THR A 235 2.73 2.36 25.85
CA THR A 235 3.27 3.68 25.47
C THR A 235 4.58 3.53 24.69
N THR A 236 5.48 2.64 25.10
CA THR A 236 6.70 2.33 24.35
C THR A 236 6.39 1.79 22.96
N ILE A 237 5.49 0.80 22.87
CA ILE A 237 5.05 0.22 21.59
C ILE A 237 4.43 1.30 20.70
N ARG A 238 3.61 2.20 21.25
CA ARG A 238 3.00 3.29 20.49
C ARG A 238 4.03 4.30 19.99
N ALA A 239 5.06 4.59 20.78
CA ALA A 239 6.17 5.43 20.35
C ALA A 239 6.95 4.79 19.20
N GLU A 240 7.21 3.48 19.25
CA GLU A 240 7.83 2.74 18.14
C GLU A 240 6.94 2.75 16.89
N LEU A 241 5.63 2.59 17.06
CA LEU A 241 4.66 2.64 15.97
C LEU A 241 4.63 4.01 15.30
N GLY A 242 4.61 5.09 16.08
CA GLY A 242 4.69 6.45 15.54
C GLY A 242 6.00 6.71 14.78
N ALA A 243 7.13 6.18 15.26
CA ALA A 243 8.39 6.24 14.53
C ALA A 243 8.34 5.49 13.19
N LYS A 244 7.65 4.34 13.12
CA LYS A 244 7.40 3.61 11.87
C LYS A 244 6.49 4.39 10.93
N THR A 245 5.40 4.98 11.43
CA THR A 245 4.48 5.81 10.63
C THR A 245 5.24 6.97 9.98
N ASN A 246 6.00 7.74 10.75
CA ASN A 246 6.83 8.83 10.21
C ASN A 246 7.79 8.34 9.10
N ARG A 247 8.41 7.17 9.30
CA ARG A 247 9.32 6.59 8.30
C ARG A 247 8.58 6.17 7.03
N VAL A 248 7.36 5.65 7.14
CA VAL A 248 6.51 5.24 6.02
C VAL A 248 5.99 6.46 5.25
N GLU A 249 5.60 7.53 5.93
CA GLU A 249 5.23 8.81 5.31
C GLU A 249 6.39 9.44 4.53
N LEU A 250 7.60 9.44 5.09
CA LEU A 250 8.80 9.88 4.38
C LEU A 250 9.06 9.02 3.13
N MET A 251 8.81 7.71 3.21
CA MET A 251 8.91 6.82 2.05
C MET A 251 7.84 7.14 1.01
N GLN A 252 6.61 7.42 1.43
CA GLN A 252 5.50 7.80 0.55
C GLN A 252 5.86 9.05 -0.26
N SER A 253 6.34 10.10 0.40
CA SER A 253 6.80 11.33 -0.27
C SER A 253 7.92 11.03 -1.26
N ARG A 254 8.90 10.20 -0.87
CA ARG A 254 10.00 9.82 -1.77
C ARG A 254 9.54 9.04 -2.99
N LEU A 255 8.60 8.10 -2.85
CA LEU A 255 8.05 7.34 -3.97
C LEU A 255 7.20 8.23 -4.88
N GLN A 256 6.50 9.22 -4.33
CA GLN A 256 5.78 10.22 -5.12
C GLN A 256 6.74 11.07 -5.94
N ASP A 257 7.81 11.59 -5.33
CA ASP A 257 8.84 12.36 -6.03
C ASP A 257 9.52 11.53 -7.12
N LEU A 258 9.86 10.27 -6.81
CA LEU A 258 10.46 9.35 -7.77
C LEU A 258 9.51 9.06 -8.92
N GLY A 259 8.22 8.86 -8.66
CA GLY A 259 7.19 8.68 -9.68
C GLY A 259 7.07 9.88 -10.63
N ILE A 260 7.08 11.11 -10.09
CA ILE A 260 7.08 12.35 -10.90
C ILE A 260 8.32 12.42 -11.79
N ASN A 261 9.50 12.18 -11.21
CA ASN A 261 10.77 12.21 -11.96
C ASN A 261 10.81 11.15 -13.06
N LEU A 262 10.39 9.91 -12.77
CA LEU A 262 10.34 8.84 -13.77
C LEU A 262 9.32 9.13 -14.88
N THR A 263 8.18 9.73 -14.54
CA THR A 263 7.17 10.14 -15.53
C THR A 263 7.72 11.24 -16.45
N ASP A 264 8.42 12.24 -15.91
CA ASP A 264 9.09 13.29 -16.71
C ASP A 264 10.19 12.71 -17.63
N LEU A 265 11.00 11.79 -17.11
CA LEU A 265 12.02 11.10 -17.91
C LEU A 265 11.39 10.23 -19.02
N GLN A 266 10.30 9.52 -18.70
CA GLN A 266 9.55 8.76 -19.70
C GLN A 266 8.99 9.70 -20.79
N ALA A 267 8.29 10.76 -20.40
CA ALA A 267 7.71 11.74 -21.32
C ALA A 267 8.78 12.34 -22.25
N LYS A 268 9.92 12.76 -21.71
CA LYS A 268 11.05 13.28 -22.52
C LYS A 268 11.60 12.28 -23.54
N THR A 269 11.52 10.97 -23.25
CA THR A 269 12.00 9.93 -24.16
C THR A 269 10.94 9.47 -25.16
N GLU A 270 9.66 9.49 -24.79
CA GLU A 270 8.61 8.77 -25.48
C GLU A 270 7.56 9.68 -26.13
N ASP A 271 7.29 10.83 -25.53
CA ASP A 271 6.25 11.74 -26.00
C ASP A 271 6.74 12.52 -27.22
N ALA A 272 5.81 12.75 -28.15
CA ALA A 272 6.09 13.56 -29.32
C ALA A 272 5.56 14.99 -29.14
N ASP A 273 6.26 15.96 -29.75
CA ASP A 273 5.73 17.31 -29.88
C ASP A 273 4.57 17.31 -30.90
N TYR A 274 3.35 17.48 -30.39
CA TYR A 274 2.15 17.51 -31.21
C TYR A 274 2.16 18.63 -32.25
N ALA A 275 2.74 19.80 -31.94
CA ALA A 275 2.80 20.90 -32.89
C ALA A 275 3.72 20.56 -34.06
N GLU A 276 4.89 19.97 -33.77
CA GLU A 276 5.81 19.50 -34.79
C GLU A 276 5.19 18.35 -35.62
N LEU A 277 4.52 17.38 -34.97
CA LEU A 277 3.88 16.27 -35.67
C LEU A 277 2.74 16.70 -36.59
N ILE A 278 1.89 17.64 -36.17
CA ILE A 278 0.80 18.18 -37.00
C ILE A 278 1.38 18.89 -38.23
N MET A 279 2.42 19.70 -38.02
CA MET A 279 3.12 20.37 -39.12
C MET A 279 3.72 19.36 -40.10
N ASN A 280 4.42 18.34 -39.59
CA ASN A 280 5.02 17.29 -40.41
C ASN A 280 3.95 16.48 -41.17
N SER A 281 2.82 16.17 -40.55
CA SER A 281 1.69 15.51 -41.20
C SER A 281 1.14 16.34 -42.35
N SER A 282 0.92 17.64 -42.13
CA SER A 282 0.47 18.56 -43.18
C SER A 282 1.46 18.66 -44.33
N ILE A 283 2.77 18.73 -44.05
CA ILE A 283 3.82 18.72 -45.08
C ILE A 283 3.76 17.41 -45.89
N GLN A 284 3.63 16.27 -45.23
CA GLN A 284 3.60 14.96 -45.89
C GLN A 284 2.34 14.77 -46.76
N GLU A 285 1.18 15.22 -46.30
CA GLU A 285 -0.06 15.24 -47.08
C GLU A 285 0.09 16.10 -48.34
N ASN A 286 0.67 17.30 -48.19
CA ASN A 286 0.95 18.18 -49.32
C ASN A 286 1.95 17.56 -50.31
N ILE A 287 3.02 16.94 -49.82
CA ILE A 287 4.01 16.24 -50.66
C ILE A 287 3.37 15.07 -51.40
N TYR A 288 2.50 14.29 -50.75
CA TYR A 288 1.79 13.18 -51.37
C TYR A 288 0.89 13.68 -52.52
N ASN A 289 0.07 14.71 -52.26
CA ASN A 289 -0.80 15.33 -53.26
C ASN A 289 -0.01 15.95 -54.43
N ALA A 290 1.14 16.59 -54.13
CA ALA A 290 2.03 17.15 -55.14
C ALA A 290 2.68 16.04 -55.99
N THR A 291 3.08 14.92 -55.38
CA THR A 291 3.66 13.76 -56.09
C THR A 291 2.63 13.11 -57.01
N LEU A 292 1.39 12.97 -56.56
CA LEU A 292 0.28 12.47 -57.39
C LEU A 292 0.04 13.38 -58.61
N SER A 293 0.02 14.70 -58.38
CA SER A 293 -0.17 15.71 -59.43
C SER A 293 0.99 15.75 -60.44
N ALA A 294 2.23 15.61 -59.96
CA ALA A 294 3.43 15.53 -60.81
C ALA A 294 3.46 14.22 -61.60
N GLY A 295 3.10 13.11 -60.97
CA GLY A 295 2.97 11.80 -61.60
C GLY A 295 1.97 11.79 -62.77
N ALA A 296 0.81 12.42 -62.56
CA ALA A 296 -0.20 12.58 -63.61
C ALA A 296 0.34 13.35 -64.85
N LYS A 297 1.21 14.35 -64.65
CA LYS A 297 1.85 15.12 -65.74
C LYS A 297 2.99 14.37 -66.44
N ILE A 298 3.67 13.47 -65.74
CA ILE A 298 4.84 12.74 -66.25
C ILE A 298 4.43 11.48 -67.02
N ILE A 299 3.35 10.81 -66.60
CA ILE A 299 2.79 9.63 -67.29
C ILE A 299 2.08 10.03 -68.60
N THR A 300 1.89 11.33 -68.84
CA THR A 300 1.44 11.86 -70.14
C THR A 300 2.62 12.34 -71.01
N PRO A 301 3.33 11.47 -71.75
CA PRO A 301 3.65 11.76 -73.14
C PRO A 301 2.45 11.30 -73.96
N SER A 302 1.75 12.23 -74.60
CA SER A 302 0.71 11.86 -75.54
C SER A 302 1.29 10.88 -76.56
N LEU A 303 0.60 9.75 -76.82
CA LEU A 303 0.92 8.88 -77.95
C LEU A 303 1.00 9.70 -79.27
N ALA A 304 0.37 10.87 -79.31
CA ALA A 304 0.36 11.81 -80.43
C ALA A 304 1.68 12.60 -80.63
N ASP A 305 2.54 12.74 -79.61
CA ASP A 305 3.81 13.49 -79.71
C ASP A 305 5.01 12.56 -79.99
N PHE A 306 4.85 11.25 -79.78
CA PHE A 306 5.85 10.24 -80.16
C PHE A 306 5.75 9.81 -81.64
N LEU A 307 4.65 10.18 -82.32
CA LEU A 307 4.36 9.86 -83.72
C LEU A 307 4.46 11.07 -84.68
N ARG A 308 5.14 12.14 -84.28
CA ARG A 308 5.47 13.27 -85.18
C ARG A 308 6.96 13.27 -85.55
#